data_AF-A0A3D4E9Q5-F1
#
_entry.id   AF-A0A3D4E9Q5-F1
#
_cell.length_a   1.000
_cell.length_b   1.000
_cell.length_c   1.000
_cell.angle_alpha   90.00
_cell.angle_beta   90.00
_cell.angle_gamma   90.00
#
_symmetry.space_group_name_H-M   'P 1'
#
loop_
_entity.id
_entity.type
_entity.pdbx_description
1 polymer ?
#
loop_
_entity_poly.entity_id
_entity_poly.type
_entity_poly.pdbx_seq_one_letter_code
_entity_poly.pdbx_strand_id
1 'polypeptide(L)'
;GISRRVVAVQRFDKDGEPFEVYPNIRITDRRGEKELGPEGCLSIPGKRGEVSRYRDIDITYTSVRTLRDTTETIKGFTAVIFQHECDHLDGILYTDYLEGNQ
;
A
#
# COMPACT_ATOMS: atom_id res chain seq x y z
N GLY A 1 -15.24 3.04 -12.00
CA GLY A 1 -13.81 2.79 -11.71
C GLY A 1 -12.99 3.08 -12.94
N ILE A 2 -11.81 3.69 -12.77
CA ILE A 2 -10.83 3.78 -13.86
C ILE A 2 -10.03 2.46 -13.79
N SER A 3 -10.08 1.63 -14.84
CA SER A 3 -9.27 0.40 -14.92
C SER A 3 -7.82 0.76 -15.23
N ARG A 4 -7.11 1.30 -14.22
CA ARG A 4 -5.69 1.64 -14.28
C ARG A 4 -5.06 1.33 -12.92
N ARG A 5 -3.84 0.80 -12.94
CA ARG A 5 -3.04 0.57 -11.73
C ARG A 5 -2.40 1.89 -11.29
N VAL A 6 -3.12 2.70 -10.52
CA VAL A 6 -2.61 3.96 -9.99
C VAL A 6 -3.12 4.11 -8.57
N VAL A 7 -2.21 4.42 -7.64
CA VAL A 7 -2.56 4.78 -6.26
C VAL A 7 -2.03 6.17 -5.95
N ALA A 8 -2.70 6.86 -5.02
CA ALA A 8 -2.20 8.10 -4.47
C ALA A 8 -2.11 7.95 -2.95
N VAL A 9 -0.91 8.19 -2.40
CA VAL A 9 -0.55 7.81 -1.03
C VAL A 9 0.05 9.02 -0.32
N GLN A 10 -0.38 9.25 0.92
CA GLN A 10 0.29 10.17 1.83
C GLN A 10 1.55 9.50 2.40
N ARG A 11 2.71 10.11 2.18
CA ARG A 11 4.02 9.59 2.59
C ARG A 11 4.39 10.06 4.00
N PHE A 12 3.83 9.40 5.01
CA PHE A 12 4.13 9.67 6.44
C PHE A 12 5.60 9.44 6.84
N ASP A 13 6.37 8.79 5.97
CA ASP A 13 7.80 8.54 6.14
C ASP A 13 8.70 9.65 5.58
N LYS A 14 8.12 10.69 4.95
CA LYS A 14 8.83 11.85 4.41
C LYS A 14 8.46 13.12 5.17
N ASP A 15 9.41 14.06 5.23
CA ASP A 15 9.17 15.39 5.82
C ASP A 15 8.03 16.12 5.09
N GLY A 16 7.15 16.76 5.85
CA GLY A 16 5.93 17.41 5.33
C GLY A 16 4.83 16.46 4.84
N GLU A 17 4.98 15.14 5.03
CA GLU A 17 3.99 14.09 4.73
C GLU A 17 3.27 14.27 3.37
N PRO A 18 4.02 14.39 2.25
CA PRO A 18 3.45 14.76 0.97
C PRO A 18 2.51 13.69 0.43
N PHE A 19 1.53 14.13 -0.36
CA PHE A 19 0.66 13.24 -1.12
C PHE A 19 1.26 12.98 -2.52
N GLU A 20 1.60 11.73 -2.82
CA GLU A 20 2.30 11.34 -4.03
C GLU A 20 1.49 10.31 -4.85
N VAL A 21 1.65 10.32 -6.18
CA VAL A 21 0.94 9.43 -7.11
C VAL A 21 1.91 8.41 -7.70
N TYR A 22 1.49 7.14 -7.72
CA TYR A 22 2.31 6.00 -8.14
C TYR A 22 1.62 5.21 -9.27
N PRO A 23 1.85 5.59 -10.54
CA PRO A 23 1.38 4.83 -11.69
C PRO A 23 2.11 3.49 -11.85
N ASN A 24 1.37 2.47 -12.29
CA ASN A 24 1.84 1.10 -12.52
C ASN A 24 2.55 0.50 -11.30
N ILE A 25 2.16 0.90 -10.10
CA ILE A 25 2.79 0.43 -8.87
C ILE A 25 2.61 -1.09 -8.70
N ARG A 26 3.66 -1.71 -8.18
CA ARG A 26 3.69 -3.11 -7.75
C ARG A 26 4.64 -3.26 -6.56
N ILE A 27 4.28 -4.09 -5.60
CA ILE A 27 5.17 -4.51 -4.52
C ILE A 27 6.03 -5.65 -5.06
N THR A 28 7.34 -5.45 -5.11
CA THR A 28 8.29 -6.40 -5.71
C THR A 28 9.03 -7.25 -4.68
N ASP A 29 9.16 -6.78 -3.44
CA ASP A 29 9.78 -7.55 -2.36
C ASP A 29 9.14 -7.22 -1.01
N ARG A 30 9.24 -8.15 -0.05
CA ARG A 30 8.72 -8.06 1.32
C ARG A 30 9.73 -8.70 2.26
N ARG A 31 10.15 -7.98 3.30
CA ARG A 31 11.21 -8.40 4.22
C ARG A 31 10.68 -8.49 5.66
N GLY A 32 11.25 -9.42 6.43
CA GLY A 32 10.91 -9.62 7.83
C GLY A 32 9.64 -10.44 8.06
N GLU A 33 9.16 -10.44 9.30
CA GLU A 33 7.88 -11.04 9.68
C GLU A 33 6.74 -10.03 9.50
N LYS A 34 5.52 -10.55 9.32
CA LYS A 34 4.34 -9.70 9.34
C LYS A 34 4.04 -9.29 10.77
N GLU A 35 3.69 -8.02 10.96
CA GLU A 35 3.22 -7.51 12.23
C GLU A 35 1.72 -7.29 12.17
N LEU A 36 1.01 -7.76 13.21
CA LEU A 36 -0.39 -7.47 13.39
C LEU A 36 -0.55 -5.99 13.77
N GLY A 37 -1.44 -5.27 13.09
CA GLY A 37 -1.70 -3.88 13.40
C GLY A 37 -3.07 -3.42 12.92
N PRO A 38 -3.56 -2.27 13.44
CA PRO A 38 -4.88 -1.76 13.09
C PRO A 38 -4.90 -1.25 11.65
N GLU A 39 -5.92 -1.65 10.91
CA GLU A 39 -6.20 -1.24 9.54
C GLU A 39 -7.67 -0.79 9.43
N GLY A 40 -7.90 0.19 8.56
CA GLY A 40 -9.21 0.70 8.22
C GLY A 40 -9.17 1.26 6.81
N CYS A 41 -10.34 1.37 6.17
CA CYS A 41 -10.44 1.83 4.79
C CYS A 41 -11.49 2.92 4.68
N LEU A 42 -11.20 3.97 3.92
CA LEU A 42 -12.20 5.02 3.62
C LEU A 42 -13.38 4.47 2.80
N SER A 43 -13.16 3.41 2.02
CA SER A 43 -14.21 2.72 1.26
C SER A 43 -15.17 1.91 2.15
N ILE A 44 -14.79 1.62 3.41
CA ILE A 44 -15.61 0.89 4.39
C ILE A 44 -15.67 1.71 5.68
N PRO A 45 -16.40 2.84 5.68
CA PRO A 45 -16.42 3.76 6.80
C PRO A 45 -16.94 3.09 8.08
N GLY A 46 -16.28 3.38 9.20
CA GLY A 46 -16.67 2.89 10.53
C GLY A 46 -16.22 1.48 10.89
N LYS A 47 -15.69 0.69 9.95
CA LYS A 47 -15.11 -0.64 10.23
C LYS A 47 -13.59 -0.52 10.39
N ARG A 48 -13.06 -1.17 11.42
CA ARG A 48 -11.62 -1.33 11.70
C ARG A 48 -11.35 -2.78 12.05
N GLY A 49 -10.17 -3.27 11.74
CA GLY A 49 -9.72 -4.60 12.14
C GLY A 49 -8.21 -4.63 12.28
N GLU A 50 -7.68 -5.79 12.65
CA GLU A 50 -6.24 -6.00 12.72
C GLU A 50 -5.79 -6.91 11.58
N VAL A 51 -4.82 -6.45 10.79
CA VAL A 51 -4.29 -7.19 9.65
C VAL A 51 -2.78 -7.31 9.77
N SER A 52 -2.27 -8.51 9.52
CA SER A 52 -0.84 -8.78 9.56
C SER A 52 -0.17 -8.33 8.26
N ARG A 53 0.73 -7.34 8.34
CA ARG A 53 1.39 -6.70 7.19
C ARG A 53 2.90 -6.66 7.36
N TYR A 54 3.64 -6.66 6.25
CA TYR A 54 5.09 -6.45 6.31
C TYR A 54 5.41 -4.99 6.61
N ARG A 55 6.45 -4.74 7.41
CA ARG A 55 6.92 -3.37 7.72
C ARG A 55 8.06 -2.90 6.84
N ASP A 56 8.54 -3.72 5.92
CA ASP A 56 9.66 -3.43 5.03
C ASP A 56 9.36 -4.06 3.68
N ILE A 57 9.11 -3.22 2.66
CA ILE A 57 8.73 -3.65 1.32
C ILE A 57 9.52 -2.85 0.27
N ASP A 58 9.75 -3.47 -0.88
CA ASP A 58 10.22 -2.75 -2.06
C ASP A 58 9.02 -2.54 -3.01
N ILE A 59 8.83 -1.31 -3.46
CA ILE A 59 7.85 -0.95 -4.48
C ILE A 59 8.55 -0.57 -5.78
N THR A 60 7.99 -0.97 -6.92
CA THR A 60 8.35 -0.44 -8.23
C THR A 60 7.16 0.29 -8.84
N TYR A 61 7.41 1.47 -9.40
CA TYR A 61 6.39 2.29 -10.06
C TYR A 61 6.99 3.10 -11.21
N THR A 62 6.15 3.60 -12.12
CA THR A 62 6.58 4.53 -13.17
C THR A 62 6.68 5.94 -12.60
N SER A 63 7.87 6.52 -12.58
CA SER A 63 8.08 7.89 -12.10
C SER A 63 7.35 8.91 -12.98
N VAL A 64 6.54 9.78 -12.37
CA VAL A 64 5.85 10.88 -13.08
C VAL A 64 6.80 11.96 -13.62
N ARG A 65 8.05 12.01 -13.13
CA ARG A 65 9.06 12.98 -13.56
C ARG A 65 9.90 12.45 -14.72
N THR A 66 10.34 11.20 -14.64
CA THR A 66 11.29 10.62 -15.61
C THR A 66 10.63 9.69 -16.61
N LEU A 67 9.38 9.26 -16.37
CA LEU A 67 8.64 8.25 -17.14
C LEU A 67 9.34 6.89 -17.19
N ARG A 68 10.21 6.59 -16.22
CA ARG A 68 10.93 5.31 -16.10
C ARG A 68 10.51 4.58 -14.83
N ASP A 69 10.61 3.26 -14.87
CA ASP A 69 10.43 2.43 -13.68
C ASP A 69 11.50 2.78 -12.63
N THR A 70 11.04 3.01 -11.41
CA THR A 70 11.86 3.35 -10.24
C THR A 70 11.47 2.42 -9.10
N THR A 71 12.47 1.93 -8.36
CA THR A 71 12.27 1.10 -7.17
C THR A 71 12.67 1.85 -5.91
N GLU A 72 11.87 1.73 -4.86
CA GLU A 72 12.11 2.35 -3.56
C GLU A 72 11.74 1.36 -2.43
N THR A 73 12.55 1.35 -1.37
CA THR A 73 12.22 0.64 -0.13
C THR A 73 11.36 1.52 0.76
N ILE A 74 10.19 1.01 1.15
CA ILE A 74 9.25 1.67 2.05
C ILE A 74 9.19 0.91 3.37
N LYS A 75 9.20 1.64 4.48
CA LYS A 75 9.21 1.04 5.82
C LYS A 75 8.09 1.55 6.72
N GLY A 76 7.86 0.83 7.82
CA GLY A 76 7.00 1.25 8.92
C GLY A 76 5.52 1.31 8.54
N PHE A 77 4.82 2.37 8.96
CA PHE A 77 3.39 2.52 8.70
C PHE A 77 3.08 2.81 7.22
N THR A 78 3.92 3.58 6.52
CA THR A 78 3.71 3.81 5.08
C THR A 78 3.74 2.49 4.29
N ALA A 79 4.57 1.52 4.68
CA ALA A 79 4.59 0.20 4.05
C ALA A 79 3.23 -0.53 4.18
N VAL A 80 2.53 -0.37 5.31
CA VAL A 80 1.18 -0.91 5.52
C VAL A 80 0.19 -0.26 4.55
N ILE A 81 0.25 1.06 4.40
CA ILE A 81 -0.63 1.81 3.48
C ILE A 81 -0.41 1.34 2.04
N PHE A 82 0.84 1.22 1.59
CA PHE A 82 1.11 0.74 0.23
C PHE A 82 0.60 -0.68 -0.02
N GLN A 83 0.69 -1.58 0.96
CA GLN A 83 0.09 -2.91 0.86
C GLN A 83 -1.42 -2.83 0.70
N HIS A 84 -2.10 -2.04 1.55
CA HIS A 84 -3.54 -1.81 1.46
C HIS A 84 -3.99 -1.26 0.10
N GLU A 85 -3.33 -0.21 -0.39
CA GLU A 85 -3.71 0.41 -1.66
C GLU A 85 -3.37 -0.48 -2.86
N CYS A 86 -2.30 -1.29 -2.78
CA CYS A 86 -1.99 -2.28 -3.81
C CYS A 86 -3.03 -3.42 -3.84
N ASP A 87 -3.50 -3.89 -2.69
CA ASP A 87 -4.56 -4.89 -2.60
C ASP A 87 -5.83 -4.42 -3.33
N HIS A 88 -6.19 -3.14 -3.19
CA HIS A 88 -7.30 -2.55 -3.94
C HIS A 88 -7.12 -2.63 -5.47
N LEU A 89 -5.89 -2.51 -5.97
CA LEU A 89 -5.61 -2.68 -7.41
C LEU A 89 -5.80 -4.13 -7.87
N ASP A 90 -5.71 -5.07 -6.95
CA ASP A 90 -5.89 -6.50 -7.18
C ASP A 90 -7.30 -6.99 -6.79
N GLY A 91 -8.19 -6.06 -6.41
CA GLY A 91 -9.57 -6.36 -6.01
C GLY A 91 -9.72 -6.97 -4.63
N ILE A 92 -8.68 -6.89 -3.80
CA ILE A 92 -8.64 -7.41 -2.42
C ILE A 92 -8.97 -6.28 -1.44
N LEU A 93 -9.81 -6.59 -0.46
CA LEU A 93 -10.14 -5.71 0.65
C LEU A 93 -9.50 -6.23 1.93
N TYR A 94 -9.18 -5.33 2.86
CA TYR A 94 -8.62 -5.73 4.16
C TYR A 94 -9.55 -6.68 4.95
N THR A 95 -10.86 -6.60 4.71
CA THR A 95 -11.86 -7.49 5.32
C THR A 95 -11.72 -8.93 4.86
N ASP A 96 -11.16 -9.17 3.68
CA ASP A 96 -10.93 -10.52 3.17
C ASP A 96 -9.92 -11.27 4.04
N TYR A 97 -8.90 -10.56 4.57
CA TYR A 97 -7.96 -11.13 5.55
C TYR A 97 -8.63 -11.42 6.90
N LEU A 98 -9.57 -10.58 7.34
CA LEU A 98 -10.30 -10.79 8.60
C LEU A 98 -11.23 -12.00 8.53
N GLU A 99 -11.76 -12.29 7.34
CA GLU A 99 -12.65 -13.41 7.07
C GLU A 99 -11.88 -14.71 6.76
N GLY A 100 -10.55 -14.66 6.71
CA GLY A 100 -9.69 -15.81 6.40
C GLY A 100 -9.70 -16.21 4.92
N ASN A 101 -10.10 -15.29 4.03
CA ASN A 101 -10.15 -15.50 2.59
C ASN A 101 -8.79 -15.29 1.90
N GLN A 102 -7.76 -14.86 2.66
CA GLN A 102 -6.36 -14.65 2.27
C GLN A 102 -5.43 -14.85 3.48
#